data_AF-A0A7S2AIK7-F1
#
_entry.id   AF-A0A7S2AIK7-F1
#
_cell.length_a   1.000
_cell.length_b   1.000
_cell.length_c   1.000
_cell.angle_alpha   90.00
_cell.angle_beta   90.00
_cell.angle_gamma   90.00
#
_symmetry.space_group_name_H-M   'P 1'
#
loop_
_entity.id
_entity.type
_entity.pdbx_description
1 polymer ?
#
loop_
_entity_poly.entity_id
_entity_poly.type
_entity_poly.pdbx_seq_one_letter_code
_entity_poly.pdbx_strand_id
1 'polypeptide(L)'
;QVGLVLSGGGRRPREESPWSVAGRRSPPMAPWLRSLSHVAAPWLLAVASAAPAEKLAQDAPAMKMLQCEACRNVMTELAKDVKYLVESDKMWKPKDLGERIKISCLDPAIPSGVMKDACGYMMADFHEAIGREVALRWTEDSDEFEEDIVPVEFCEKVGVCREGHKPMTQSIRESSLKNEAMKKEQEEKDKEKGSKKRRKKSKEVSSEDTDDD
;
A
#
# COMPACT_ATOMS: atom_id res chain seq x y z
N GLN A 1 -7.71 54.25 31.09
CA GLN A 1 -8.50 54.37 29.85
C GLN A 1 -7.99 53.30 28.90
N VAL A 2 -8.80 52.28 28.63
CA VAL A 2 -8.44 51.13 27.78
C VAL A 2 -9.33 51.22 26.56
N GLY A 3 -8.74 51.46 25.38
CA GLY A 3 -9.46 51.57 24.12
C GLY A 3 -9.63 50.19 23.49
N LEU A 4 -10.88 49.76 23.35
CA LEU A 4 -11.25 48.63 22.49
C LEU A 4 -11.06 49.04 21.01
N VAL A 5 -10.29 48.27 20.26
CA VAL A 5 -10.27 48.33 18.79
C VAL A 5 -11.15 47.18 18.27
N LEU A 6 -12.35 47.55 17.83
CA LEU A 6 -13.25 46.70 17.04
C LEU A 6 -12.79 46.79 15.57
N SER A 7 -12.27 45.70 15.03
CA SER A 7 -12.19 45.45 13.58
C SER A 7 -12.99 44.16 13.36
N GLY A 8 -14.08 44.11 12.60
CA GLY A 8 -14.33 44.78 11.33
C GLY A 8 -14.58 43.67 10.31
N GLY A 9 -15.70 42.96 10.46
CA GLY A 9 -16.05 41.80 9.64
C GLY A 9 -16.37 42.20 8.21
N GLY A 10 -15.43 41.95 7.30
CA GLY A 10 -15.63 42.04 5.87
C GLY A 10 -16.29 40.78 5.33
N ARG A 11 -17.60 40.82 5.05
CA ARG A 11 -18.27 39.81 4.24
C ARG A 11 -17.80 39.99 2.79
N ARG A 12 -17.03 39.03 2.25
CA ARG A 12 -16.78 38.98 0.81
C ARG A 12 -18.03 38.47 0.09
N PRO A 13 -18.31 38.99 -1.12
CA PRO A 13 -19.40 38.49 -1.95
C PRO A 13 -19.11 37.05 -2.38
N ARG A 14 -20.13 36.20 -2.23
CA ARG A 14 -20.22 34.82 -2.68
C ARG A 14 -20.07 34.78 -4.20
N GLU A 15 -18.90 34.37 -4.68
CA GLU A 15 -18.65 34.13 -6.10
C GLU A 15 -19.31 32.80 -6.48
N GLU A 16 -20.49 32.89 -7.10
CA GLU A 16 -21.22 31.74 -7.60
C GLU A 16 -20.46 31.15 -8.79
N SER A 17 -19.76 30.03 -8.54
CA SER A 17 -19.07 29.27 -9.59
C SER A 17 -20.07 28.73 -10.62
N PRO A 18 -19.95 29.08 -11.92
CA PRO A 18 -20.87 28.68 -12.96
C PRO A 18 -20.51 27.29 -13.50
N TRP A 19 -20.76 26.26 -12.71
CA TRP A 19 -20.65 24.87 -13.18
C TRP A 19 -22.01 24.49 -13.75
N SER A 20 -22.35 25.20 -14.83
CA SER A 20 -23.47 24.88 -15.68
C SER A 20 -23.22 23.50 -16.29
N VAL A 21 -24.03 22.55 -15.82
CA VAL A 21 -24.56 21.36 -16.50
C VAL A 21 -24.14 21.27 -17.97
N ALA A 22 -22.98 20.65 -18.22
CA ALA A 22 -22.63 20.17 -19.55
C ALA A 22 -23.38 18.86 -19.78
N GLY A 23 -24.55 18.98 -20.42
CA GLY A 23 -25.35 17.86 -20.85
C GLY A 23 -24.54 16.90 -21.72
N ARG A 24 -24.47 15.63 -21.29
CA ARG A 24 -23.98 14.52 -22.10
C ARG A 24 -24.93 14.33 -23.28
N ARG A 25 -24.60 14.94 -24.43
CA ARG A 25 -25.17 14.55 -25.71
C ARG A 25 -24.54 13.23 -26.13
N SER A 26 -25.34 12.17 -26.10
CA SER A 26 -25.00 10.89 -26.73
C SER A 26 -24.70 11.10 -28.22
N PRO A 27 -23.64 10.49 -28.78
CA PRO A 27 -23.41 10.51 -30.21
C PRO A 27 -24.50 9.72 -30.95
N PRO A 28 -24.95 10.18 -32.13
CA PRO A 28 -25.87 9.43 -32.97
C PRO A 28 -25.17 8.19 -33.51
N MET A 29 -25.82 7.04 -33.36
CA MET A 29 -25.41 5.79 -33.98
C MET A 29 -25.53 5.93 -35.51
N ALA A 30 -24.42 5.71 -36.22
CA ALA A 30 -24.40 5.65 -37.67
C ALA A 30 -24.86 4.25 -38.14
N PRO A 31 -25.92 4.14 -38.95
CA PRO A 31 -26.37 2.87 -39.52
C PRO A 31 -25.76 2.71 -40.92
N TRP A 32 -24.61 2.03 -41.01
CA TRP A 32 -24.05 1.60 -42.30
C TRP A 32 -23.82 0.09 -42.25
N LEU A 33 -24.93 -0.61 -42.47
CA LEU A 33 -24.95 -2.01 -42.88
C LEU A 33 -24.74 -2.10 -44.40
N ARG A 34 -24.03 -3.16 -44.79
CA ARG A 34 -23.92 -3.80 -46.12
C ARG A 34 -22.85 -3.26 -47.07
N SER A 35 -21.81 -4.09 -47.25
CA SER A 35 -21.75 -4.87 -48.48
C SER A 35 -20.98 -6.18 -48.26
N LEU A 36 -21.63 -7.29 -48.62
CA LEU A 36 -21.04 -8.62 -48.68
C LEU A 36 -20.08 -8.69 -49.88
N SER A 37 -18.92 -9.31 -49.69
CA SER A 37 -18.28 -10.10 -50.75
C SER A 37 -17.58 -11.29 -50.12
N HIS A 38 -18.12 -12.47 -50.46
CA HIS A 38 -17.60 -13.77 -50.10
C HIS A 38 -16.37 -14.06 -50.96
N VAL A 39 -15.22 -14.29 -50.33
CA VAL A 39 -14.16 -15.11 -50.92
C VAL A 39 -13.69 -16.08 -49.85
N ALA A 40 -13.86 -17.35 -50.19
CA ALA A 40 -13.46 -18.50 -49.40
C ALA A 40 -11.94 -18.56 -49.21
N ALA A 41 -11.48 -18.90 -48.02
CA ALA A 41 -10.56 -20.02 -47.80
C ALA A 41 -10.17 -20.12 -46.30
N PRO A 42 -9.90 -21.35 -45.81
CA PRO A 42 -10.08 -21.73 -44.42
C PRO A 42 -8.73 -21.92 -43.72
N TRP A 43 -8.39 -21.04 -42.78
CA TRP A 43 -7.36 -21.30 -41.77
C TRP A 43 -7.88 -20.81 -40.43
N LEU A 44 -8.69 -21.66 -39.78
CA LEU A 44 -8.98 -21.56 -38.35
C LEU A 44 -7.70 -21.92 -37.58
N LEU A 45 -6.75 -20.99 -37.55
CA LEU A 45 -5.80 -20.93 -36.46
C LEU A 45 -6.60 -20.48 -35.25
N ALA A 46 -7.01 -21.47 -34.45
CA ALA A 46 -7.43 -21.26 -33.08
C ALA A 46 -6.26 -20.59 -32.34
N VAL A 47 -6.21 -19.26 -32.37
CA VAL A 47 -5.45 -18.46 -31.43
C VAL A 47 -6.10 -18.75 -30.08
N ALA A 48 -5.54 -19.72 -29.37
CA ALA A 48 -5.78 -19.90 -27.95
C ALA A 48 -5.38 -18.58 -27.30
N SER A 49 -6.36 -17.74 -27.03
CA SER A 49 -6.24 -16.51 -26.27
C SER A 49 -5.77 -16.90 -24.87
N ALA A 50 -4.45 -16.89 -24.68
CA ALA A 50 -3.84 -16.92 -23.36
C ALA A 50 -4.43 -15.73 -22.57
N ALA A 51 -5.40 -16.01 -21.72
CA ALA A 51 -5.91 -15.04 -20.77
C ALA A 51 -4.73 -14.52 -19.93
N PRO A 52 -4.67 -13.21 -19.65
CA PRO A 52 -3.49 -12.58 -19.07
C PRO A 52 -3.23 -13.14 -17.67
N ALA A 53 -2.15 -13.91 -17.54
CA ALA A 53 -1.63 -14.40 -16.26
C ALA A 53 -1.31 -13.26 -15.27
N GLU A 54 -1.22 -12.01 -15.74
CA GLU A 54 -0.97 -10.82 -14.92
C GLU A 54 -2.10 -10.52 -13.92
N LYS A 55 -3.37 -10.75 -14.28
CA LYS A 55 -4.49 -10.45 -13.36
C LYS A 55 -4.56 -11.40 -12.17
N LEU A 56 -4.15 -12.66 -12.35
CA LEU A 56 -4.11 -13.63 -11.25
C LEU A 56 -2.99 -13.33 -10.24
N ALA A 57 -1.91 -12.67 -10.67
CA ALA A 57 -0.85 -12.26 -9.78
C ALA A 57 -1.28 -11.11 -8.86
N GLN A 58 -2.08 -10.15 -9.35
CA GLN A 58 -2.52 -8.96 -8.60
C GLN A 58 -3.39 -9.27 -7.38
N ASP A 59 -4.19 -10.34 -7.45
CA ASP A 59 -5.12 -10.73 -6.37
C ASP A 59 -4.54 -11.75 -5.37
N ALA A 60 -3.27 -12.11 -5.51
CA ALA A 60 -2.61 -12.95 -4.53
C ALA A 60 -2.59 -12.26 -3.15
N PRO A 61 -2.86 -12.98 -2.04
CA PRO A 61 -2.85 -12.40 -0.69
C PRO A 61 -1.53 -11.69 -0.35
N ALA A 62 -0.40 -12.25 -0.80
CA ALA A 62 0.91 -11.63 -0.64
C ALA A 62 1.02 -10.29 -1.39
N MET A 63 0.45 -10.17 -2.59
CA MET A 63 0.45 -8.91 -3.34
C MET A 63 -0.41 -7.84 -2.68
N LYS A 64 -1.55 -8.21 -2.07
CA LYS A 64 -2.35 -7.25 -1.29
C LYS A 64 -1.60 -6.71 -0.08
N MET A 65 -0.76 -7.53 0.58
CA MET A 65 0.11 -7.04 1.66
C MET A 65 1.12 -6.01 1.15
N LEU A 66 1.75 -6.30 0.01
CA LEU A 66 2.72 -5.40 -0.62
C LEU A 66 2.04 -4.11 -1.12
N GLN A 67 0.82 -4.18 -1.65
CA GLN A 67 0.03 -3.00 -2.02
C GLN A 67 -0.28 -2.11 -0.80
N CYS A 68 -0.61 -2.71 0.35
CA CYS A 68 -0.82 -1.99 1.60
C CYS A 68 0.46 -1.27 2.08
N GLU A 69 1.60 -1.94 2.04
CA GLU A 69 2.88 -1.33 2.42
C GLU A 69 3.31 -0.23 1.42
N ALA A 70 3.04 -0.43 0.12
CA ALA A 70 3.27 0.59 -0.90
C ALA A 70 2.39 1.83 -0.68
N CYS A 71 1.10 1.64 -0.39
CA CYS A 71 0.17 2.72 -0.08
C CYS A 71 0.65 3.54 1.11
N ARG A 72 1.05 2.87 2.21
CA ARG A 72 1.56 3.56 3.41
C ARG A 72 2.80 4.38 3.10
N ASN A 73 3.76 3.83 2.35
CA ASN A 73 4.99 4.54 1.99
C ASN A 73 4.72 5.76 1.11
N VAL A 74 3.92 5.60 0.05
CA VAL A 74 3.51 6.71 -0.83
C VAL A 74 2.82 7.80 -0.03
N MET A 75 1.83 7.44 0.80
CA MET A 75 1.07 8.42 1.57
C MET A 75 1.92 9.09 2.66
N THR A 76 2.93 8.41 3.19
CA THR A 76 3.89 9.01 4.13
C THR A 76 4.72 10.11 3.47
N GLU A 77 5.23 9.88 2.25
CA GLU A 77 5.99 10.90 1.53
C GLU A 77 5.09 12.05 1.05
N LEU A 78 3.90 11.73 0.53
CA LEU A 78 2.91 12.75 0.16
C LEU A 78 2.48 13.59 1.37
N ALA A 79 2.33 13.00 2.56
CA ALA A 79 1.98 13.74 3.76
C ALA A 79 3.03 14.80 4.12
N LYS A 80 4.32 14.49 3.96
CA LYS A 80 5.41 15.46 4.18
C LYS A 80 5.35 16.61 3.18
N ASP A 81 5.15 16.28 1.90
CA ASP A 81 5.04 17.28 0.84
C ASP A 81 3.81 18.19 1.07
N VAL A 82 2.66 17.62 1.41
CA VAL A 82 1.42 18.35 1.71
C VAL A 82 1.60 19.24 2.93
N LYS A 83 2.22 18.74 3.99
CA LYS A 83 2.53 19.54 5.17
C LYS A 83 3.38 20.76 4.83
N TYR A 84 4.44 20.58 4.05
CA TYR A 84 5.28 21.69 3.58
C TYR A 84 4.48 22.71 2.74
N LEU A 85 3.58 22.23 1.88
CA LEU A 85 2.72 23.08 1.06
C LEU A 85 1.75 23.90 1.91
N VAL A 86 1.09 23.27 2.87
CA VAL A 86 0.18 23.93 3.81
C VAL A 86 0.93 24.97 4.64
N GLU A 87 2.07 24.62 5.23
CA GLU A 87 2.91 25.56 6.02
C GLU A 87 3.44 26.74 5.19
N SER A 88 3.55 26.57 3.86
CA SER A 88 4.04 27.60 2.94
C SER A 88 2.94 28.35 2.19
N ASP A 89 1.67 28.10 2.51
CA ASP A 89 0.48 28.66 1.86
C ASP A 89 0.52 28.48 0.32
N LYS A 90 0.92 27.28 -0.12
CA LYS A 90 1.04 26.89 -1.52
C LYS A 90 0.18 25.68 -1.83
N MET A 91 -0.26 25.60 -3.07
CA MET A 91 -1.03 24.47 -3.59
C MET A 91 -0.39 23.92 -4.87
N TRP A 92 -0.43 22.61 -5.06
CA TRP A 92 -0.13 22.02 -6.35
C TRP A 92 -1.26 22.29 -7.34
N LYS A 93 -0.91 22.47 -8.61
CA LYS A 93 -1.91 22.43 -9.66
C LYS A 93 -2.41 20.99 -9.81
N PRO A 94 -3.67 20.76 -10.23
CA PRO A 94 -4.21 19.40 -10.39
C PRO A 94 -3.36 18.50 -11.32
N LYS A 95 -2.71 19.09 -12.34
CA LYS A 95 -1.79 18.36 -13.22
C LYS A 95 -0.52 17.92 -12.49
N ASP A 96 0.09 18.84 -11.73
CA ASP A 96 1.33 18.58 -10.98
C ASP A 96 1.09 17.55 -9.87
N LEU A 97 -0.07 17.61 -9.20
CA LEU A 97 -0.50 16.59 -8.25
C LEU A 97 -0.59 15.20 -8.90
N GLY A 98 -1.26 15.12 -10.05
CA GLY A 98 -1.39 13.86 -10.79
C GLY A 98 -0.04 13.30 -11.25
N GLU A 99 0.89 14.15 -11.66
CA GLU A 99 2.26 13.74 -11.98
C GLU A 99 3.02 13.29 -10.74
N ARG A 100 2.93 14.02 -9.63
CA ARG A 100 3.57 13.69 -8.35
C ARG A 100 3.15 12.31 -7.86
N ILE A 101 1.85 12.01 -7.88
CA ILE A 101 1.30 10.70 -7.49
C ILE A 101 1.84 9.59 -8.39
N LYS A 102 1.91 9.82 -9.72
CA LYS A 102 2.43 8.82 -10.67
C LYS A 102 3.90 8.49 -10.43
N ILE A 103 4.72 9.49 -10.07
CA ILE A 103 6.13 9.27 -9.78
C ILE A 103 6.39 8.76 -8.37
N SER A 104 5.39 8.73 -7.47
CA SER A 104 5.58 8.24 -6.10
C SER A 104 6.06 6.79 -6.05
N CYS A 105 5.71 5.94 -7.01
CA CYS A 105 6.24 4.57 -7.09
C CYS A 105 7.70 4.47 -7.56
N LEU A 106 8.32 5.59 -7.92
CA LEU A 106 9.75 5.68 -8.27
C LEU A 106 10.60 6.16 -7.09
N ASP A 107 9.99 6.40 -5.93
CA ASP A 107 10.70 6.82 -4.74
C ASP A 107 11.71 5.74 -4.29
N PRO A 108 12.96 6.11 -3.97
CA PRO A 108 13.97 5.15 -3.53
C PRO A 108 13.63 4.43 -2.21
N ALA A 109 12.69 4.95 -1.42
CA ALA A 109 12.15 4.27 -0.23
C ALA A 109 11.34 3.02 -0.58
N ILE A 110 10.87 2.88 -1.84
CA ILE A 110 10.17 1.69 -2.32
C ILE A 110 11.19 0.73 -2.93
N PRO A 111 11.39 -0.46 -2.33
CA PRO A 111 12.29 -1.47 -2.88
C PRO A 111 11.95 -1.84 -4.32
N SER A 112 12.97 -2.05 -5.15
CA SER A 112 12.79 -2.55 -6.52
C SER A 112 12.23 -3.98 -6.57
N GLY A 113 11.73 -4.39 -7.74
CA GLY A 113 11.18 -5.74 -7.97
C GLY A 113 9.70 -5.80 -7.64
N VAL A 114 9.25 -6.87 -6.98
CA VAL A 114 7.82 -7.16 -6.72
C VAL A 114 7.09 -6.05 -5.97
N MET A 115 7.81 -5.29 -5.14
CA MET A 115 7.24 -4.18 -4.38
C MET A 115 6.93 -2.97 -5.27
N LYS A 116 7.75 -2.74 -6.30
CA LYS A 116 7.50 -1.73 -7.33
C LYS A 116 6.29 -2.09 -8.18
N ASP A 117 6.15 -3.37 -8.53
CA ASP A 117 4.98 -3.88 -9.25
C ASP A 117 3.71 -3.73 -8.40
N ALA A 118 3.78 -4.08 -7.10
CA ALA A 118 2.69 -3.86 -6.16
C ALA A 118 2.29 -2.38 -6.06
N CYS A 119 3.26 -1.46 -6.01
CA CYS A 119 2.98 -0.03 -6.05
C CYS A 119 2.29 0.38 -7.35
N GLY A 120 2.75 -0.13 -8.50
CA GLY A 120 2.13 0.12 -9.81
C GLY A 120 0.68 -0.35 -9.87
N TYR A 121 0.38 -1.55 -9.36
CA TYR A 121 -1.00 -2.06 -9.28
C TYR A 121 -1.87 -1.22 -8.34
N MET A 122 -1.35 -0.85 -7.17
CA MET A 122 -2.05 0.03 -6.24
C MET A 122 -2.34 1.40 -6.88
N MET A 123 -1.38 1.98 -7.61
CA MET A 123 -1.59 3.25 -8.30
C MET A 123 -2.63 3.16 -9.41
N ALA A 124 -2.65 2.05 -10.16
CA ALA A 124 -3.66 1.85 -11.20
C ALA A 124 -5.08 1.93 -10.62
N ASP A 125 -5.30 1.36 -9.44
CA ASP A 125 -6.62 1.26 -8.81
C ASP A 125 -6.97 2.49 -7.94
N PHE A 126 -5.99 3.10 -7.26
CA PHE A 126 -6.24 4.06 -6.17
C PHE A 126 -5.71 5.48 -6.40
N HIS A 127 -5.02 5.78 -7.52
CA HIS A 127 -4.45 7.12 -7.74
C HIS A 127 -5.46 8.28 -7.64
N GLU A 128 -6.70 8.09 -8.13
CA GLU A 128 -7.73 9.13 -8.01
C GLU A 128 -8.17 9.37 -6.56
N ALA A 129 -8.25 8.31 -5.76
CA ALA A 129 -8.60 8.41 -4.35
C ALA A 129 -7.51 9.14 -3.56
N ILE A 130 -6.24 8.86 -3.86
CA ILE A 130 -5.08 9.58 -3.31
C ILE A 130 -5.17 11.06 -3.67
N GLY A 131 -5.43 11.38 -4.94
CA GLY A 131 -5.57 12.76 -5.41
C GLY A 131 -6.70 13.52 -4.72
N ARG A 132 -7.85 12.87 -4.49
CA ARG A 132 -8.97 13.47 -3.74
C ARG A 132 -8.60 13.72 -2.29
N GLU A 133 -8.01 12.75 -1.60
CA GLU A 133 -7.63 12.90 -0.18
C GLU A 133 -6.64 14.04 0.02
N VAL A 134 -5.61 14.09 -0.82
CA VAL A 134 -4.64 15.18 -0.80
C VAL A 134 -5.32 16.53 -1.07
N ALA A 135 -6.36 16.54 -1.91
CA ALA A 135 -7.11 17.75 -2.20
C ALA A 135 -8.02 18.28 -1.10
N LEU A 136 -8.47 17.42 -0.19
CA LEU A 136 -9.28 17.85 0.94
C LEU A 136 -8.49 18.73 1.91
N ARG A 137 -7.17 18.51 2.02
CA ARG A 137 -6.31 19.22 3.00
C ARG A 137 -6.10 20.69 2.69
N TRP A 138 -6.39 21.13 1.48
CA TRP A 138 -6.29 22.52 1.05
C TRP A 138 -7.64 23.18 0.75
N THR A 139 -8.75 22.45 0.92
CA THR A 139 -10.07 23.01 0.67
C THR A 139 -10.59 23.61 1.97
N GLU A 140 -10.65 24.95 2.07
CA GLU A 140 -11.06 25.66 3.31
C GLU A 140 -12.42 25.22 3.86
N ASP A 141 -13.32 24.77 2.98
CA ASP A 141 -14.66 24.29 3.34
C ASP A 141 -14.68 22.82 3.83
N SER A 142 -13.54 22.11 3.79
CA SER A 142 -13.42 20.73 4.23
C SER A 142 -13.13 20.68 5.73
N ASP A 143 -13.74 19.72 6.43
CA ASP A 143 -13.43 19.47 7.85
C ASP A 143 -11.95 19.06 8.04
N GLU A 144 -11.34 18.47 7.02
CA GLU A 144 -9.94 18.03 7.01
C GLU A 144 -8.94 19.11 6.57
N PHE A 145 -9.37 20.38 6.47
CA PHE A 145 -8.49 21.49 6.12
C PHE A 145 -7.35 21.65 7.14
N GLU A 146 -6.12 21.72 6.66
CA GLU A 146 -4.88 21.79 7.47
C GLU A 146 -4.63 20.61 8.43
N GLU A 147 -5.43 19.54 8.37
CA GLU A 147 -5.17 18.34 9.16
C GLU A 147 -4.04 17.51 8.55
N ASP A 148 -3.21 16.91 9.41
CA ASP A 148 -2.12 16.00 8.99
C ASP A 148 -2.71 14.72 8.36
N ILE A 149 -2.14 14.27 7.24
CA ILE A 149 -2.56 13.02 6.60
C ILE A 149 -2.02 11.85 7.41
N VAL A 150 -2.91 11.01 7.94
CA VAL A 150 -2.55 9.77 8.63
C VAL A 150 -2.52 8.62 7.61
N PRO A 151 -1.34 8.16 7.15
CA PRO A 151 -1.24 7.22 6.02
C PRO A 151 -1.96 5.88 6.29
N VAL A 152 -1.93 5.43 7.54
CA VAL A 152 -2.53 4.16 7.95
C VAL A 152 -4.06 4.22 7.81
N GLU A 153 -4.68 5.26 8.38
CA GLU A 153 -6.13 5.45 8.35
C GLU A 153 -6.63 5.62 6.92
N PHE A 154 -5.93 6.39 6.09
CA PHE A 154 -6.29 6.53 4.69
C PHE A 154 -6.25 5.19 3.96
N CYS A 155 -5.13 4.45 4.04
CA CYS A 155 -4.97 3.19 3.31
C CYS A 155 -5.98 2.11 3.77
N GLU A 156 -6.43 2.16 5.04
CA GLU A 156 -7.51 1.31 5.56
C GLU A 156 -8.89 1.79 5.08
N LYS A 157 -9.16 3.11 5.12
CA LYS A 157 -10.40 3.75 4.64
C LYS A 157 -10.67 3.45 3.16
N VAL A 158 -9.64 3.46 2.31
CA VAL A 158 -9.79 3.11 0.88
C VAL A 158 -9.78 1.61 0.61
N GLY A 159 -9.57 0.78 1.64
CA GLY A 159 -9.61 -0.68 1.53
C GLY A 159 -8.37 -1.33 0.92
N VAL A 160 -7.26 -0.60 0.78
CA VAL A 160 -5.97 -1.18 0.35
C VAL A 160 -5.37 -2.03 1.47
N CYS A 161 -5.42 -1.50 2.69
CA CYS A 161 -5.02 -2.19 3.91
C CYS A 161 -6.24 -2.77 4.62
N ARG A 162 -6.07 -3.97 5.19
CA ARG A 162 -7.03 -4.50 6.15
C ARG A 162 -6.76 -3.92 7.53
N GLU A 163 -7.81 -3.70 8.30
CA GLU A 163 -7.71 -3.25 9.69
C GLU A 163 -6.83 -4.20 10.51
N GLY A 164 -5.90 -3.64 11.30
CA GLY A 164 -4.96 -4.41 12.13
C GLY A 164 -3.80 -5.06 11.37
N HIS A 165 -3.62 -4.77 10.08
CA HIS A 165 -2.53 -5.35 9.29
C HIS A 165 -1.18 -4.71 9.65
N LYS A 166 -0.32 -5.51 10.31
CA LYS A 166 1.05 -5.10 10.63
C LYS A 166 1.91 -4.96 9.36
N PRO A 167 2.81 -3.97 9.29
CA PRO A 167 3.74 -3.84 8.17
C PRO A 167 4.67 -5.07 8.06
N MET A 168 5.01 -5.48 6.84
CA MET A 168 5.78 -6.71 6.59
C MET A 168 7.15 -6.69 7.28
N THR A 169 7.79 -5.52 7.35
CA THR A 169 9.02 -5.29 8.10
C THR A 169 8.90 -5.68 9.58
N GLN A 170 7.75 -5.45 10.20
CA GLN A 170 7.48 -5.87 11.57
C GLN A 170 7.27 -7.39 11.67
N SER A 171 6.56 -7.99 10.71
CA SER A 171 6.38 -9.45 10.66
C SER A 171 7.70 -10.21 10.45
N ILE A 172 8.62 -9.68 9.64
CA ILE A 172 9.95 -10.27 9.42
C ILE A 172 10.81 -10.18 10.69
N ARG A 173 10.75 -9.05 11.40
CA ARG A 173 11.46 -8.89 12.68
C ARG A 173 10.92 -9.83 13.75
N GLU A 174 9.59 -9.90 13.90
CA GLU A 174 8.95 -10.80 14.86
C GLU A 174 9.27 -12.27 14.58
N SER A 175 9.25 -12.70 13.32
CA SER A 175 9.59 -14.07 12.94
C SER A 175 11.07 -14.40 13.15
N SER A 176 11.97 -13.46 12.85
CA SER A 176 13.41 -13.65 13.09
C SER A 176 13.71 -13.80 14.57
N LEU A 177 13.15 -12.92 15.42
CA LEU A 177 13.30 -13.00 16.87
C LEU A 177 12.71 -14.28 17.45
N LYS A 178 11.53 -14.70 16.96
CA LYS A 178 10.89 -15.95 17.41
C LYS A 178 11.71 -17.18 17.00
N ASN A 179 12.31 -17.17 15.81
CA ASN A 179 13.12 -18.29 15.33
C ASN A 179 14.44 -18.39 16.11
N GLU A 180 15.08 -17.27 16.41
CA GLU A 180 16.26 -17.24 17.29
C GLU A 180 15.92 -17.73 18.71
N ALA A 181 14.79 -17.31 19.27
CA ALA A 181 14.33 -17.77 20.59
C ALA A 181 14.08 -19.28 20.61
N MET A 182 13.38 -19.83 19.61
CA MET A 182 13.13 -21.28 19.52
C MET A 182 14.41 -22.07 19.32
N LYS A 183 15.35 -21.57 18.50
CA LYS A 183 16.65 -22.23 18.29
C LYS A 183 17.47 -22.28 19.58
N LYS A 184 17.49 -21.20 20.36
CA LYS A 184 18.25 -21.12 21.61
C LYS A 184 17.68 -22.05 22.69
N GLU A 185 16.34 -22.11 22.81
CA GLU A 185 15.66 -23.04 23.71
C GLU A 185 15.91 -24.51 23.32
N GLN A 186 15.93 -24.80 22.00
CA GLN A 186 16.24 -26.13 21.49
C GLN A 186 17.69 -26.54 21.78
N GLU A 187 18.66 -25.64 21.58
CA GLU A 187 20.06 -25.90 21.90
C GLU A 187 20.30 -26.12 23.41
N GLU A 188 19.60 -25.39 24.28
CA GLU A 188 19.68 -25.61 25.73
C GLU A 188 19.07 -26.96 26.13
N LYS A 189 17.90 -27.31 25.58
CA LYS A 189 17.28 -28.63 25.79
C LYS A 189 18.17 -29.77 25.29
N ASP A 190 18.86 -29.60 24.17
CA ASP A 190 19.74 -30.62 23.61
C ASP A 190 21.06 -30.75 24.41
N LYS A 191 21.61 -29.64 24.92
CA LYS A 191 22.75 -29.65 25.87
C LYS A 191 22.40 -30.31 27.20
N GLU A 192 21.19 -30.07 27.72
CA GLU A 192 20.73 -30.67 28.97
C GLU A 192 20.46 -32.18 28.83
N LYS A 193 19.90 -32.61 27.69
CA LYS A 193 19.72 -34.04 27.38
C LYS A 193 21.06 -34.76 27.14
N GLY A 194 22.00 -34.12 26.44
CA GLY A 194 23.33 -34.66 26.19
C GLY A 194 24.16 -34.85 27.47
N SER A 195 24.08 -33.90 28.40
CA SER A 195 24.77 -33.99 29.71
C SER A 195 24.14 -35.03 30.64
N LYS A 196 22.81 -35.17 30.66
CA LYS A 196 22.11 -36.28 31.37
C LYS A 196 22.48 -37.66 30.82
N LYS A 197 22.58 -37.82 29.49
CA LYS A 197 22.96 -39.09 28.85
C LYS A 197 24.42 -39.47 29.14
N ARG A 198 25.34 -38.50 29.19
CA ARG A 198 26.75 -38.71 29.57
C ARG A 198 26.89 -39.14 31.04
N ARG A 199 26.14 -38.53 31.97
CA ARG A 199 26.16 -38.90 33.40
C ARG A 199 25.60 -40.30 33.68
N LYS A 200 24.63 -40.77 32.89
CA LYS A 200 24.08 -42.12 33.05
C LYS A 200 25.05 -43.20 32.56
N LYS A 201 25.77 -42.95 31.45
CA LYS A 201 26.76 -43.88 30.90
C LYS A 201 28.00 -44.06 31.79
N SER A 202 28.44 -43.02 32.51
CA SER A 202 29.56 -43.15 33.46
C SER A 202 29.18 -43.82 34.79
N LYS A 203 27.88 -43.99 35.10
CA LYS A 203 27.45 -44.72 36.30
C LYS A 203 27.31 -46.23 36.06
N GLU A 204 27.12 -46.65 34.81
CA GLU A 204 26.96 -48.06 34.41
C GLU A 204 28.31 -48.77 34.23
N VAL A 205 29.37 -48.05 33.85
CA VAL A 205 30.73 -48.59 33.69
C VAL A 205 31.48 -48.75 35.05
N SER A 206 30.90 -48.28 36.16
CA SER A 206 31.52 -48.32 37.49
C SER A 206 31.00 -49.47 38.38
N SER A 207 30.13 -50.33 37.88
CA SER A 207 29.51 -51.42 38.67
C SER A 207 29.85 -52.83 38.16
N GLU A 208 30.90 -52.98 37.35
CA GLU A 208 31.28 -54.24 36.71
C GLU A 208 32.76 -54.58 36.99
N ASP A 209 33.24 -54.40 38.22
CA ASP A 209 34.56 -54.88 38.67
C ASP A 209 34.62 -54.83 40.21
N THR A 210 34.20 -55.90 40.90
CA THR A 210 34.72 -56.37 42.20
C THR A 210 33.85 -57.52 42.73
N ASP A 211 34.21 -58.76 42.40
CA ASP A 211 33.91 -59.98 43.16
C ASP A 211 34.91 -61.07 42.72
N ASP A 212 36.14 -61.02 43.25
CA ASP A 212 37.09 -62.14 43.34
C ASP A 212 38.21 -61.73 44.31
N ASP A 213 38.03 -62.04 45.60
CA ASP A 213 38.94 -62.81 46.49
C ASP A 213 38.45 -62.74 47.96
#